data_AF-K5WTJ2-F1
#
_entry.id   AF-K5WTJ2-F1
#
_cell.length_a   1.000
_cell.length_b   1.000
_cell.length_c   1.000
_cell.angle_alpha   90.00
_cell.angle_beta   90.00
_cell.angle_gamma   90.00
#
_symmetry.space_group_name_H-M   'P 1'
#
loop_
_entity.id
_entity.type
_entity.pdbx_description
1 polymer ?
#
loop_
_entity_poly.entity_id
_entity_poly.type
_entity_poly.pdbx_seq_one_letter_code
_entity_poly.pdbx_strand_id
1 'polypeptide(L)'
;MSPELAWTVLLKHMDEASQSRVFVRHVHRHPDDISLLPSWKEFMQHDSEGSDHLLYLNVLALSLLDTSLLHTHEPGTYCYNAPSYGPVRIVRDEEEDEGEDGCETLQIQVQDASDHYETQKCTKVNGTFLQDVEYAALKLSVDLWLVVEVIGMQQIAEYTALVVVKRGCIFPSSDSLLPDRYVLVVHLSDEQAGAWLIDIATRATSSANL
;
A
#
# COMPACT_ATOMS: atom_id res chain seq x y z
N MET A 1 -8.79 -24.13 -16.35
CA MET A 1 -8.39 -23.07 -15.41
C MET A 1 -7.21 -22.35 -16.03
N SER A 2 -7.27 -21.03 -16.21
CA SER A 2 -6.12 -20.28 -16.72
C SER A 2 -5.02 -20.21 -15.64
N PRO A 3 -3.74 -20.02 -16.03
CA PRO A 3 -2.66 -19.84 -15.05
C PRO A 3 -2.92 -18.69 -14.06
N GLU A 4 -3.49 -17.58 -14.54
CA GLU A 4 -3.85 -16.44 -13.67
C GLU A 4 -4.86 -16.83 -12.59
N LEU A 5 -5.90 -17.59 -12.95
CA LEU A 5 -6.90 -18.04 -11.97
C LEU A 5 -6.30 -19.02 -10.95
N ALA A 6 -5.43 -19.92 -11.40
CA ALA A 6 -4.73 -20.84 -10.50
C ALA A 6 -3.81 -20.08 -9.54
N TRP A 7 -3.15 -19.02 -10.03
CA TRP A 7 -2.29 -18.15 -9.25
C TRP A 7 -3.06 -17.35 -8.19
N THR A 8 -4.19 -16.73 -8.53
CA THR A 8 -5.06 -16.05 -7.56
C THR A 8 -5.52 -17.00 -6.44
N VAL A 9 -5.87 -18.24 -6.78
CA VAL A 9 -6.25 -19.26 -5.78
C VAL A 9 -5.05 -19.66 -4.93
N LEU A 10 -3.88 -19.86 -5.53
CA LEU A 10 -2.66 -20.22 -4.81
C LEU A 10 -2.25 -19.14 -3.80
N LEU A 11 -2.26 -17.87 -4.21
CA LEU A 11 -1.96 -16.72 -3.34
C LEU A 11 -2.80 -16.73 -2.07
N LYS A 12 -4.10 -17.08 -2.16
CA LYS A 12 -5.01 -17.16 -1.02
C LYS A 12 -4.71 -18.33 -0.07
N HIS A 13 -4.02 -19.38 -0.55
CA HIS A 13 -3.67 -20.57 0.24
C HIS A 13 -2.23 -20.56 0.78
N MET A 14 -1.40 -19.60 0.35
CA MET A 14 -0.07 -19.39 0.93
C MET A 14 -0.18 -19.01 2.40
N ASP A 15 0.82 -19.35 3.21
CA ASP A 15 0.93 -18.82 4.56
C ASP A 15 1.22 -17.30 4.52
N GLU A 16 0.89 -16.60 5.60
CA GLU A 16 0.99 -15.14 5.70
C GLU A 16 2.40 -14.63 5.39
N ALA A 17 3.45 -15.35 5.80
CA ALA A 17 4.83 -14.92 5.55
C ALA A 17 5.20 -15.04 4.06
N SER A 18 4.76 -16.12 3.40
CA SER A 18 4.93 -16.28 1.95
C SER A 18 4.13 -15.22 1.17
N GLN A 19 2.88 -14.95 1.56
CA GLN A 19 2.06 -13.90 0.96
C GLN A 19 2.72 -12.52 1.10
N SER A 20 3.18 -12.19 2.31
CA SER A 20 3.93 -10.97 2.60
C SER A 20 5.17 -10.81 1.73
N ARG A 21 5.96 -11.88 1.53
CA ARG A 21 7.14 -11.83 0.67
C ARG A 21 6.79 -11.55 -0.79
N VAL A 22 5.74 -12.18 -1.30
CA VAL A 22 5.26 -11.94 -2.66
C VAL A 22 4.80 -10.49 -2.82
N PHE A 23 4.01 -9.99 -1.87
CA PHE A 23 3.54 -8.61 -1.82
C PHE A 23 4.68 -7.60 -1.80
N VAL A 24 5.60 -7.69 -0.83
CA VAL A 24 6.71 -6.73 -0.73
C VAL A 24 7.60 -6.76 -1.96
N ARG A 25 7.91 -7.95 -2.48
CA ARG A 25 8.70 -8.11 -3.72
C ARG A 25 8.02 -7.45 -4.91
N HIS A 26 6.70 -7.63 -5.04
CA HIS A 26 5.92 -7.01 -6.10
C HIS A 26 5.92 -5.48 -5.99
N VAL A 27 5.61 -4.95 -4.82
CA VAL A 27 5.61 -3.51 -4.55
C VAL A 27 6.98 -2.88 -4.85
N HIS A 28 8.07 -3.54 -4.45
CA HIS A 28 9.41 -3.05 -4.72
C HIS A 28 9.74 -3.01 -6.22
N ARG A 29 9.34 -4.04 -6.98
CA ARG A 29 9.67 -4.17 -8.41
C ARG A 29 8.76 -3.36 -9.32
N HIS A 30 7.50 -3.22 -8.91
CA HIS A 30 6.45 -2.55 -9.65
C HIS A 30 5.86 -1.42 -8.78
N PRO A 31 6.66 -0.39 -8.47
CA PRO A 31 6.25 0.62 -7.51
C PRO A 31 5.19 1.58 -8.09
N ASP A 32 5.06 1.66 -9.42
CA ASP A 32 4.01 2.39 -10.14
C ASP A 32 2.73 1.58 -10.37
N ASP A 33 2.78 0.26 -10.19
CA ASP A 33 1.59 -0.58 -10.32
C ASP A 33 0.64 -0.33 -9.15
N ILE A 34 -0.66 -0.35 -9.39
CA ILE A 34 -1.69 -0.21 -8.37
C ILE A 34 -2.07 -1.58 -7.76
N SER A 35 -1.68 -2.67 -8.41
CA SER A 35 -1.90 -4.01 -7.88
C SER A 35 -0.99 -4.31 -6.67
N LEU A 36 -1.55 -5.06 -5.72
CA LEU A 36 -0.84 -5.49 -4.51
C LEU A 36 0.01 -6.73 -4.76
N LEU A 37 -0.49 -7.64 -5.58
CA LEU A 37 0.10 -8.95 -5.84
C LEU A 37 0.40 -9.05 -7.34
N PRO A 38 1.49 -9.71 -7.72
CA PRO A 38 1.87 -9.84 -9.12
C PRO A 38 0.87 -10.73 -9.86
N SER A 39 0.77 -10.54 -11.17
CA SER A 39 0.18 -11.56 -12.05
C SER A 39 1.04 -12.83 -12.08
N TRP A 40 0.46 -13.96 -12.53
CA TRP A 40 1.23 -15.19 -12.73
C TRP A 40 2.40 -14.96 -13.68
N LYS A 41 2.15 -14.22 -14.77
CA LYS A 41 3.17 -13.90 -15.76
C LYS A 41 4.35 -13.13 -15.15
N GLU A 42 4.08 -12.09 -14.37
CA GLU A 42 5.13 -11.28 -13.73
C GLU A 42 5.93 -12.09 -12.70
N PHE A 43 5.23 -12.89 -11.89
CA PHE A 43 5.87 -13.77 -10.92
C PHE A 43 6.88 -14.72 -11.59
N MET A 44 6.47 -15.35 -12.70
CA MET A 44 7.32 -16.31 -13.42
C MET A 44 8.48 -15.66 -14.18
N GLN A 45 8.35 -14.41 -14.62
CA GLN A 45 9.39 -13.74 -15.40
C GLN A 45 10.59 -13.32 -14.58
N HIS A 46 10.39 -13.05 -13.28
CA HIS A 46 11.42 -12.43 -12.45
C HIS A 46 11.94 -13.32 -11.32
N ASP A 47 11.64 -14.62 -11.36
CA ASP A 47 12.20 -15.59 -10.41
C ASP A 47 13.68 -15.94 -10.70
N SER A 48 14.20 -15.54 -11.86
CA SER A 48 15.60 -15.77 -12.26
C SER A 48 16.57 -14.66 -11.83
N GLU A 49 16.09 -13.48 -11.42
CA GLU A 49 16.93 -12.36 -11.04
C GLU A 49 17.15 -12.34 -9.51
N GLY A 50 18.30 -12.87 -9.09
CA GLY A 50 19.04 -12.57 -7.85
C GLY A 50 18.25 -12.44 -6.54
N SER A 51 18.37 -13.46 -5.67
CA SER A 51 17.68 -13.61 -4.38
C SER A 51 18.16 -12.68 -3.23
N ASP A 52 19.02 -11.68 -3.45
CA ASP A 52 20.02 -11.43 -2.40
C ASP A 52 19.76 -10.37 -1.32
N HIS A 53 18.68 -9.57 -1.33
CA HIS A 53 18.53 -8.52 -0.30
C HIS A 53 17.20 -8.45 0.46
N LEU A 54 16.18 -9.25 0.11
CA LEU A 54 14.89 -9.25 0.83
C LEU A 54 14.88 -10.17 2.08
N LEU A 55 15.98 -10.85 2.38
CA LEU A 55 16.06 -11.91 3.40
C LEU A 55 16.04 -11.40 4.86
N TYR A 56 16.10 -10.09 5.09
CA TYR A 56 16.16 -9.49 6.43
C TYR A 56 14.99 -8.58 6.78
N LEU A 57 13.93 -8.61 5.99
CA LEU A 57 12.72 -7.88 6.34
C LEU A 57 12.00 -8.63 7.46
N ASN A 58 11.83 -7.98 8.62
CA ASN A 58 10.78 -8.33 9.58
C ASN A 58 9.43 -8.05 8.89
N VAL A 59 9.09 -8.86 7.88
CA VAL A 59 7.89 -8.63 7.09
C VAL A 59 6.71 -8.94 7.99
N LEU A 60 5.94 -7.90 8.31
CA LEU A 60 4.68 -8.03 9.01
C LEU A 60 3.74 -8.92 8.18
N ALA A 61 2.84 -9.62 8.86
CA ALA A 61 1.97 -10.60 8.22
C ALA A 61 0.90 -9.92 7.35
N LEU A 62 0.78 -10.35 6.11
CA LEU A 62 -0.33 -10.06 5.21
C LEU A 62 -1.28 -11.25 5.29
N SER A 63 -2.46 -11.01 5.86
CA SER A 63 -3.45 -12.05 6.14
C SER A 63 -4.65 -11.90 5.22
N LEU A 64 -5.21 -13.01 4.76
CA LEU A 64 -6.47 -13.01 4.02
C LEU A 64 -7.63 -12.76 5.00
N LEU A 65 -8.39 -11.69 4.79
CA LEU A 65 -9.45 -11.28 5.71
C LEU A 65 -10.69 -12.18 5.61
N ASP A 66 -11.11 -12.52 4.39
CA ASP A 66 -12.28 -13.37 4.14
C ASP A 66 -11.87 -14.72 3.54
N THR A 67 -11.89 -15.76 4.38
CA THR A 67 -11.58 -17.13 3.98
C THR A 67 -12.71 -17.82 3.23
N SER A 68 -13.94 -17.25 3.20
CA SER A 68 -15.04 -17.81 2.40
C SER A 68 -14.72 -17.75 0.90
N LEU A 69 -13.86 -16.83 0.49
CA LEU A 69 -13.40 -16.65 -0.88
C LEU A 69 -12.23 -17.57 -1.27
N LEU A 70 -11.74 -18.44 -0.39
CA LEU A 70 -10.58 -19.32 -0.67
C LEU A 70 -10.77 -20.13 -1.97
N HIS A 71 -11.98 -20.63 -2.20
CA HIS A 71 -12.30 -21.50 -3.34
C HIS A 71 -12.89 -20.77 -4.55
N THR A 72 -13.06 -19.45 -4.47
CA THR A 72 -13.61 -18.65 -5.58
C THR A 72 -12.50 -18.17 -6.50
N HIS A 73 -12.88 -17.69 -7.68
CA HIS A 73 -11.98 -16.99 -8.60
C HIS A 73 -11.83 -15.50 -8.27
N GLU A 74 -12.56 -15.01 -7.27
CA GLU A 74 -12.53 -13.61 -6.89
C GLU A 74 -11.21 -13.29 -6.15
N PRO A 75 -10.68 -12.06 -6.33
CA PRO A 75 -9.56 -11.57 -5.56
C PRO A 75 -9.84 -11.61 -4.06
N GLY A 76 -8.80 -11.92 -3.27
CA GLY A 76 -8.89 -11.83 -1.82
C GLY A 76 -8.84 -10.38 -1.33
N THR A 77 -9.43 -10.14 -0.17
CA THR A 77 -9.22 -8.91 0.60
C THR A 77 -8.17 -9.18 1.67
N TYR A 78 -7.14 -8.34 1.74
CA TYR A 78 -5.98 -8.60 2.59
C TYR A 78 -5.87 -7.57 3.71
N CYS A 79 -5.42 -8.04 4.87
CA CYS A 79 -5.20 -7.25 6.06
C CYS A 79 -3.72 -7.26 6.43
N TYR A 80 -3.15 -6.06 6.62
CA TYR A 80 -1.75 -5.83 6.93
C TYR A 80 -1.65 -4.90 8.13
N ASN A 81 -0.89 -5.29 9.15
CA ASN A 81 -0.57 -4.40 10.25
C ASN A 81 0.79 -3.77 9.97
N ALA A 82 0.86 -2.44 9.88
CA ALA A 82 2.06 -1.72 9.48
C ALA A 82 2.31 -0.51 10.36
N PRO A 83 3.59 -0.15 10.64
CA PRO A 83 3.92 1.21 10.94
C PRO A 83 3.45 2.11 9.81
N SER A 84 2.86 3.24 10.17
CA SER A 84 2.32 4.22 9.25
C SER A 84 2.75 5.62 9.65
N TYR A 85 2.90 6.44 8.63
CA TYR A 85 3.11 7.87 8.72
C TYR A 85 1.92 8.56 8.05
N GLY A 86 1.38 9.60 8.68
CA GLY A 86 0.42 10.46 8.03
C GLY A 86 -0.59 11.17 8.92
N PRO A 87 -1.48 11.96 8.28
CA PRO A 87 -1.67 12.08 6.81
C PRO A 87 -0.46 12.66 6.06
N VAL A 88 -0.24 12.22 4.81
CA VAL A 88 0.92 12.64 3.98
C VAL A 88 0.50 13.39 2.74
N ARG A 89 1.29 14.41 2.38
CA ARG A 89 1.21 15.15 1.12
C ARG A 89 2.52 14.97 0.37
N ILE A 90 2.42 14.54 -0.88
CA ILE A 90 3.58 14.37 -1.75
C ILE A 90 3.75 15.65 -2.57
N VAL A 91 4.94 16.24 -2.53
CA VAL A 91 5.32 17.39 -3.33
C VAL A 91 6.50 17.00 -4.19
N ARG A 92 6.36 17.09 -5.52
CA ARG A 92 7.48 16.88 -6.43
C ARG A 92 8.10 18.25 -6.69
N ASP A 93 9.31 18.45 -6.17
CA ASP A 93 10.10 19.64 -6.48
C ASP A 93 10.73 19.45 -7.86
N GLU A 94 10.40 20.32 -8.82
CA GLU A 94 10.92 20.28 -10.19
C GLU A 94 12.29 21.00 -10.34
N GLU A 95 13.02 21.26 -9.24
CA GLU A 95 14.34 21.89 -9.34
C GLU A 95 15.37 20.91 -9.94
N GLU A 96 15.44 20.94 -11.27
CA GLU A 96 16.52 20.44 -12.11
C GLU A 96 17.82 21.20 -11.77
N ASP A 97 18.61 20.69 -10.83
CA ASP A 97 20.05 20.91 -10.91
C ASP A 97 20.65 19.80 -11.78
N GLU A 98 21.11 20.20 -12.96
CA GLU A 98 21.80 19.39 -13.96
C GLU A 98 23.03 18.68 -13.34
N GLY A 99 22.85 17.57 -12.62
CA GLY A 99 23.98 16.80 -12.10
C GLY A 99 23.71 15.75 -11.03
N GLU A 100 22.62 15.85 -10.26
CA GLU A 100 22.25 14.84 -9.25
C GLU A 100 20.80 14.43 -9.46
N ASP A 101 20.52 13.12 -9.41
CA ASP A 101 19.18 12.56 -9.56
C ASP A 101 18.17 13.38 -8.73
N GLY A 102 17.18 13.98 -9.40
CA GLY A 102 16.22 14.90 -8.79
C GLY A 102 15.62 14.33 -7.51
N CYS A 103 15.84 15.02 -6.39
CA CYS A 103 15.32 14.62 -5.10
C CYS A 103 13.85 15.02 -4.98
N GLU A 104 12.98 14.07 -4.63
CA GLU A 104 11.57 14.37 -4.33
C GLU A 104 11.39 14.58 -2.82
N THR A 105 10.45 15.45 -2.43
CA THR A 105 10.17 15.75 -1.02
C THR A 105 8.79 15.25 -0.59
N LEU A 106 8.77 14.48 0.50
CA LEU A 106 7.54 14.05 1.15
C LEU A 106 7.26 14.97 2.34
N GLN A 107 6.07 15.56 2.37
CA GLN A 107 5.59 16.28 3.54
C GLN A 107 4.67 15.37 4.36
N ILE A 108 5.08 15.06 5.58
CA ILE A 108 4.33 14.21 6.51
C ILE A 108 3.76 15.10 7.60
N GLN A 109 2.44 15.02 7.84
CA GLN A 109 1.86 15.71 8.98
C GLN A 109 2.24 15.00 10.28
N VAL A 110 2.83 15.76 11.22
CA VAL A 110 3.12 15.27 12.57
C VAL A 110 1.85 15.30 13.40
N GLN A 111 1.62 14.28 14.22
CA GLN A 111 0.44 14.23 15.08
C GLN A 111 0.44 15.33 16.14
N ASP A 112 -0.78 15.73 16.51
CA ASP A 112 -1.09 16.75 17.53
C ASP A 112 -0.74 18.20 17.14
N ALA A 113 -0.31 18.42 15.90
CA ALA A 113 -0.16 19.75 15.32
C ALA A 113 -0.98 19.85 14.03
N SER A 114 -2.04 20.67 14.07
CA SER A 114 -2.90 20.92 12.89
C SER A 114 -2.12 21.47 11.69
N ASP A 115 -0.94 22.05 11.93
CA ASP A 115 -0.17 22.79 10.91
C ASP A 115 1.34 22.47 10.92
N HIS A 116 1.79 21.41 11.59
CA HIS A 116 3.21 21.02 11.56
C HIS A 116 3.45 19.85 10.62
N TYR A 117 4.24 20.12 9.58
CA TYR A 117 4.71 19.11 8.64
C TYR A 117 6.20 18.92 8.83
N GLU A 118 6.61 17.65 8.83
CA GLU A 118 8.00 17.28 8.64
C GLU A 118 8.25 16.98 7.15
N THR A 119 9.32 17.56 6.61
CA THR A 119 9.74 17.31 5.24
C THR A 119 10.83 16.25 5.24
N GLN A 120 10.59 15.16 4.53
CA GLN A 120 11.55 14.10 4.32
C GLN A 120 12.03 14.11 2.86
N LYS A 121 13.35 14.02 2.68
CA LYS A 121 13.94 13.82 1.36
C LYS A 121 13.83 12.34 0.96
N CYS A 122 13.31 12.11 -0.24
CA CYS A 122 13.15 10.79 -0.82
C CYS A 122 14.10 10.65 -2.00
N THR A 123 14.70 9.47 -2.12
CA THR A 123 15.51 9.13 -3.30
C THR A 123 14.62 8.94 -4.51
N LYS A 124 13.41 8.39 -4.31
CA LYS A 124 12.44 8.14 -5.38
C LYS A 124 11.01 8.00 -4.85
N VAL A 125 10.04 8.49 -5.61
CA VAL A 125 8.60 8.43 -5.37
C VAL A 125 7.91 8.02 -6.67
N ASN A 126 7.47 6.76 -6.71
CA ASN A 126 6.81 6.16 -7.86
C ASN A 126 5.31 6.06 -7.59
N GLY A 127 4.51 6.11 -8.64
CA GLY A 127 3.06 6.03 -8.58
C GLY A 127 2.35 7.31 -9.01
N THR A 128 1.03 7.25 -8.92
CA THR A 128 0.12 8.32 -9.35
C THR A 128 -0.58 8.91 -8.14
N PHE A 129 -0.33 10.20 -7.90
CA PHE A 129 -0.86 10.94 -6.76
C PHE A 129 -1.72 12.09 -7.28
N LEU A 130 -2.96 12.13 -6.82
CA LEU A 130 -3.88 13.20 -7.10
C LEU A 130 -3.62 14.35 -6.13
N GLN A 131 -3.79 15.56 -6.64
CA GLN A 131 -3.80 16.74 -5.81
C GLN A 131 -5.02 16.69 -4.87
N ASP A 132 -4.86 17.15 -3.62
CA ASP A 132 -5.92 17.27 -2.61
C ASP A 132 -6.51 15.94 -2.07
N VAL A 133 -5.77 14.82 -2.22
CA VAL A 133 -6.11 13.54 -1.58
C VAL A 133 -5.23 13.31 -0.35
N GLU A 134 -5.85 12.87 0.75
CA GLU A 134 -5.12 12.43 1.94
C GLU A 134 -4.58 11.00 1.74
N TYR A 135 -3.26 10.89 1.81
CA TYR A 135 -2.57 9.60 1.74
C TYR A 135 -2.06 9.20 3.12
N ALA A 136 -1.79 7.91 3.28
CA ALA A 136 -0.94 7.38 4.34
C ALA A 136 0.28 6.70 3.71
N ALA A 137 1.43 6.77 4.37
CA ALA A 137 2.62 6.01 4.00
C ALA A 137 2.82 4.85 4.99
N LEU A 138 2.80 3.61 4.49
CA LEU A 138 2.97 2.39 5.28
C LEU A 138 4.40 1.88 5.12
N LYS A 139 5.12 1.72 6.23
CA LYS A 139 6.49 1.21 6.21
C LYS A 139 6.47 -0.30 5.98
N LEU A 140 6.89 -0.74 4.78
CA LEU A 140 7.07 -2.16 4.47
C LEU A 140 8.47 -2.63 4.86
N SER A 141 9.47 -1.76 4.68
CA SER A 141 10.87 -1.95 5.08
C SER A 141 11.53 -0.60 5.38
N VAL A 142 12.82 -0.65 5.74
CA VAL A 142 13.64 0.56 5.97
C VAL A 142 13.75 1.42 4.71
N ASP A 143 13.75 0.80 3.54
CA ASP A 143 14.00 1.40 2.22
C ASP A 143 12.76 1.42 1.30
N LEU A 144 11.60 0.95 1.78
CA LEU A 144 10.37 0.92 0.99
C LEU A 144 9.14 1.25 1.84
N TRP A 145 8.48 2.33 1.46
CA TRP A 145 7.19 2.71 2.01
C TRP A 145 6.13 2.62 0.92
N LEU A 146 4.98 2.06 1.26
CA LEU A 146 3.82 1.98 0.39
C LEU A 146 2.93 3.19 0.63
N VAL A 147 2.61 3.93 -0.43
CA VAL A 147 1.65 5.04 -0.35
C VAL A 147 0.27 4.51 -0.68
N VAL A 148 -0.67 4.77 0.20
CA VAL A 148 -2.04 4.31 0.08
C VAL A 148 -3.02 5.47 0.21
N GLU A 149 -4.07 5.44 -0.61
CA GLU A 149 -5.24 6.30 -0.45
C GLU A 149 -6.17 5.69 0.57
N VAL A 150 -6.54 6.46 1.60
CA VAL A 150 -7.54 6.04 2.57
C VAL A 150 -8.91 6.32 1.99
N ILE A 151 -9.62 5.27 1.58
CA ILE A 151 -10.96 5.39 1.03
C ILE A 151 -12.04 5.31 2.12
N GLY A 152 -11.68 4.83 3.32
CA GLY A 152 -12.54 4.85 4.49
C GLY A 152 -12.04 3.97 5.65
N MET A 153 -12.95 3.58 6.54
CA MET A 153 -12.64 2.79 7.73
C MET A 153 -13.60 1.61 7.88
N GLN A 154 -13.11 0.50 8.43
CA GLN A 154 -13.89 -0.71 8.68
C GLN A 154 -13.55 -1.30 10.04
N GLN A 155 -14.58 -1.77 10.77
CA GLN A 155 -14.37 -2.53 12.00
C GLN A 155 -14.01 -3.99 11.67
N ILE A 156 -12.89 -4.47 12.22
CA ILE A 156 -12.43 -5.86 12.10
C ILE A 156 -12.18 -6.39 13.50
N ALA A 157 -13.08 -7.25 13.97
CA ALA A 157 -13.11 -7.69 15.37
C ALA A 157 -13.07 -6.47 16.31
N GLU A 158 -12.03 -6.35 17.14
CA GLU A 158 -11.86 -5.29 18.12
C GLU A 158 -11.11 -4.05 17.57
N TYR A 159 -10.67 -4.09 16.31
CA TYR A 159 -9.84 -3.04 15.71
C TYR A 159 -10.61 -2.23 14.66
N THR A 160 -10.33 -0.93 14.62
CA THR A 160 -10.69 -0.08 13.47
C THR A 160 -9.55 -0.14 12.45
N ALA A 161 -9.83 -0.67 11.27
CA ALA A 161 -8.88 -0.73 10.16
C ALA A 161 -9.15 0.38 9.14
N LEU A 162 -8.07 0.89 8.54
CA LEU A 162 -8.17 1.77 7.38
C LEU A 162 -8.41 0.91 6.14
N VAL A 163 -9.43 1.25 5.35
CA VAL A 163 -9.66 0.64 4.04
C VAL A 163 -8.93 1.49 3.01
N VAL A 164 -8.03 0.87 2.26
CA VAL A 164 -7.09 1.60 1.41
C VAL A 164 -6.88 0.98 0.04
N VAL A 165 -6.36 1.80 -0.87
CA VAL A 165 -5.92 1.41 -2.22
C VAL A 165 -4.45 1.82 -2.40
N LYS A 166 -3.63 0.95 -3.01
CA LYS A 166 -2.25 1.30 -3.35
C LYS A 166 -2.24 2.39 -4.42
N ARG A 167 -1.40 3.42 -4.22
CA ARG A 167 -1.21 4.50 -5.20
C ARG A 167 0.22 4.65 -5.68
N GLY A 168 1.18 4.15 -4.90
CA GLY A 168 2.58 4.26 -5.24
C GLY A 168 3.49 3.81 -4.13
N CYS A 169 4.78 4.08 -4.28
CA CYS A 169 5.80 3.75 -3.30
C CYS A 169 6.82 4.88 -3.15
N ILE A 170 7.38 4.98 -1.96
CA ILE A 170 8.44 5.92 -1.60
C ILE A 170 9.67 5.13 -1.18
N PHE A 171 10.81 5.52 -1.71
CA PHE A 171 12.12 5.01 -1.37
C PHE A 171 12.84 6.11 -0.56
N PRO A 172 12.74 6.06 0.77
CA PRO A 172 13.32 7.09 1.63
C PRO A 172 14.85 7.09 1.53
N SER A 173 15.45 8.28 1.58
CA SER A 173 16.92 8.45 1.56
C SER A 173 17.60 8.02 2.87
N SER A 174 16.84 7.96 3.96
CA SER A 174 17.26 7.54 5.29
C SER A 174 16.06 7.01 6.06
N ASP A 175 16.31 6.12 7.04
CA ASP A 175 15.24 5.66 7.94
C ASP A 175 14.69 6.85 8.73
N SER A 176 13.37 6.99 8.76
CA SER A 176 12.73 8.17 9.35
C SER A 176 12.90 8.19 10.87
N LEU A 177 13.17 9.39 11.40
CA LEU A 177 13.18 9.68 12.83
C LEU A 177 11.77 9.74 13.46
N LEU A 178 10.73 9.52 12.66
CA LEU A 178 9.34 9.60 13.09
C LEU A 178 8.95 8.34 13.89
N PRO A 179 8.20 8.50 14.99
CA PRO A 179 7.70 7.36 15.76
C PRO A 179 6.69 6.56 14.93
N ASP A 180 6.92 5.25 14.84
CA ASP A 180 6.05 4.28 14.19
C ASP A 180 4.63 4.31 14.80
N ARG A 181 3.60 4.51 13.97
CA ARG A 181 2.20 4.23 14.36
C ARG A 181 1.71 2.95 13.71
N TYR A 182 1.40 1.95 14.51
CA TYR A 182 0.79 0.74 14.00
C TYR A 182 -0.67 0.99 13.65
N VAL A 183 -1.02 0.79 12.39
CA VAL A 183 -2.39 0.82 11.90
C VAL A 183 -2.72 -0.51 11.23
N LEU A 184 -3.94 -0.97 11.46
CA LEU A 184 -4.50 -2.09 10.74
C LEU A 184 -5.02 -1.60 9.39
N VAL A 185 -4.59 -2.22 8.30
CA VAL A 185 -4.89 -1.78 6.94
C VAL A 185 -5.54 -2.91 6.17
N VAL A 186 -6.70 -2.62 5.57
CA VAL A 186 -7.36 -3.48 4.61
C VAL A 186 -7.09 -2.96 3.21
N HIS A 187 -6.45 -3.79 2.41
CA HIS A 187 -6.24 -3.47 1.01
C HIS A 187 -7.33 -4.10 0.15
N LEU A 188 -7.97 -3.26 -0.67
CA LEU A 188 -8.91 -3.68 -1.71
C LEU A 188 -8.21 -3.75 -3.06
N SER A 189 -8.70 -4.62 -3.97
CA SER A 189 -8.39 -4.47 -5.39
C SER A 189 -9.11 -3.24 -5.96
N ASP A 190 -8.63 -2.69 -7.08
CA ASP A 190 -9.27 -1.52 -7.71
C ASP A 190 -10.73 -1.77 -8.09
N GLU A 191 -11.04 -3.00 -8.52
CA GLU A 191 -12.43 -3.40 -8.85
C GLU A 191 -13.34 -3.31 -7.61
N GLN A 192 -12.82 -3.67 -6.43
CA GLN A 192 -13.53 -3.57 -5.16
C GLN A 192 -13.61 -2.13 -4.66
N ALA A 193 -12.56 -1.33 -4.87
CA ALA A 193 -12.54 0.09 -4.50
C ALA A 193 -13.64 0.89 -5.22
N GLY A 194 -13.83 0.64 -6.53
CA GLY A 194 -14.89 1.28 -7.30
C GLY A 194 -16.29 0.99 -6.75
N ALA A 195 -16.57 -0.27 -6.40
CA ALA A 195 -17.85 -0.66 -5.80
C ALA A 195 -18.05 -0.03 -4.41
N TRP A 196 -16.98 0.07 -3.63
CA TRP A 196 -17.03 0.60 -2.27
C TRP A 196 -17.26 2.12 -2.23
N LEU A 197 -16.62 2.86 -3.13
CA LEU A 197 -16.86 4.30 -3.30
C LEU A 197 -18.32 4.60 -3.69
N ILE A 198 -18.94 3.74 -4.50
CA ILE A 198 -20.36 3.86 -4.86
C ILE A 198 -21.26 3.59 -3.65
N ASP A 199 -20.97 2.59 -2.83
CA ASP A 199 -21.73 2.29 -1.60
C ASP A 199 -21.64 3.45 -0.58
N ILE A 200 -20.45 4.06 -0.42
CA ILE A 200 -20.31 5.25 0.44
C ILE A 200 -21.13 6.42 -0.09
N ALA A 201 -21.05 6.74 -1.39
CA ALA A 201 -21.78 7.84 -1.98
C ALA A 201 -23.31 7.66 -1.87
N THR A 202 -23.80 6.42 -2.01
CA THR A 202 -25.23 6.10 -1.87
C THR A 202 -25.71 6.16 -0.41
N ARG A 203 -24.88 5.78 0.56
CA ARG A 203 -25.19 5.93 1.99
C ARG A 203 -25.19 7.39 2.46
N ALA A 204 -24.24 8.20 1.97
CA ALA A 204 -24.16 9.62 2.30
C ALA A 204 -25.36 10.42 1.74
N THR A 205 -25.80 10.11 0.52
CA THR A 205 -27.00 10.73 -0.09
C THR A 205 -28.31 10.29 0.58
N SER A 206 -28.36 9.08 1.15
CA SER A 206 -29.53 8.59 1.87
C SER A 206 -29.67 9.22 3.27
N SER A 207 -28.56 9.58 3.90
CA SER A 207 -28.54 10.21 5.23
C SER A 207 -28.73 11.74 5.18
N ALA A 208 -28.50 12.37 4.03
CA ALA A 208 -28.77 13.81 3.82
C ALA A 208 -30.26 14.13 3.52
N ASN A 209 -31.12 13.12 3.36
CA ASN A 209 -32.54 13.26 3.04
C ASN A 209 -33.49 12.92 4.21
N LEU A 210 -32.97 12.91 5.44
CA LEU A 210 -33.74 12.69 6.68
C LEU A 210 -33.77 13.95 7.56
#